data_AF-A0A1L9N6C6-F1
#
_entry.id   AF-A0A1L9N6C6-F1
#
_cell.length_a   1.000
_cell.length_b   1.000
_cell.length_c   1.000
_cell.angle_alpha   90.00
_cell.angle_beta   90.00
_cell.angle_gamma   90.00
#
_symmetry.space_group_name_H-M   'P 1'
#
loop_
_entity.id
_entity.type
_entity.pdbx_description
1 polymer ?
#
loop_
_entity_poly.entity_id
_entity_poly.type
_entity_poly.pdbx_seq_one_letter_code
_entity_poly.pdbx_strand_id
1 'polypeptide(L)'
;MQWQPHLNKFLQDKHRPNAILLEFIPNMKQIGLETYTEDRAAALLSIIQQIHEAGICHCDPYPRNMMVQPETDRVLWIDFDRAQTVSDESITDRHHSWMEDDTLMTAELLDFLAKDMKLGKLFHAWGYYYHYS
;
A
#
# COMPACT_ATOMS: atom_id res chain seq x y z
N MET A 1 0.43 -25.60 2.46
CA MET A 1 0.01 -25.46 3.88
C MET A 1 -1.15 -24.48 3.88
N GLN A 2 -2.34 -24.89 4.30
CA GLN A 2 -3.54 -24.03 4.20
C GLN A 2 -3.54 -23.05 5.38
N TRP A 3 -3.22 -21.79 5.13
CA TRP A 3 -3.34 -20.71 6.12
C TRP A 3 -4.82 -20.44 6.36
N GLN A 4 -5.42 -21.13 7.34
CA GLN A 4 -6.76 -20.79 7.80
C GLN A 4 -6.66 -19.75 8.92
N PRO A 5 -7.33 -18.60 8.80
CA PRO A 5 -7.32 -17.62 9.87
C PRO A 5 -8.02 -18.26 11.10
N HIS A 6 -7.45 -18.11 12.30
CA HIS A 6 -7.96 -18.71 13.54
C HIS A 6 -9.28 -18.06 14.04
N LEU A 7 -10.22 -17.84 13.13
CA LEU A 7 -11.47 -17.12 13.37
C LEU A 7 -12.59 -18.02 13.90
N ASN A 8 -12.34 -19.33 14.05
CA ASN A 8 -13.33 -20.29 14.54
C ASN A 8 -13.93 -19.91 15.90
N LYS A 9 -13.18 -19.16 16.72
CA LYS A 9 -13.66 -18.66 18.02
C LYS A 9 -14.80 -17.64 17.90
N PHE A 10 -14.89 -16.92 16.77
CA PHE A 10 -15.92 -15.90 16.52
C PHE A 10 -17.20 -16.49 15.91
N LEU A 11 -17.23 -17.78 15.54
CA LEU A 11 -18.39 -18.40 14.89
C LEU A 11 -19.66 -18.41 15.76
N GLN A 12 -19.50 -18.33 17.08
CA GLN A 12 -20.59 -18.32 18.06
C GLN A 12 -20.93 -16.91 18.58
N ASP A 13 -20.22 -15.88 18.10
CA ASP A 13 -20.48 -14.53 18.56
C ASP A 13 -21.86 -14.05 18.07
N LYS A 14 -22.61 -13.44 18.99
CA LYS A 14 -23.93 -12.87 18.68
C LYS A 14 -23.86 -11.81 17.58
N HIS A 15 -22.75 -11.09 17.50
CA HIS A 15 -22.50 -10.02 16.54
C HIS A 15 -21.33 -10.40 15.64
N ARG A 16 -21.41 -10.03 14.37
CA ARG A 16 -20.32 -10.27 13.41
C ARG A 16 -19.10 -9.40 13.78
N PRO A 17 -17.87 -9.89 13.55
CA PRO A 17 -16.70 -9.03 13.58
C PRO A 17 -16.90 -7.80 12.70
N ASN A 18 -16.61 -6.61 13.22
CA ASN A 18 -16.87 -5.34 12.54
C ASN A 18 -15.69 -4.35 12.61
N ALA A 19 -14.61 -4.71 13.29
CA ALA A 19 -13.41 -3.90 13.42
C ALA A 19 -12.19 -4.80 13.60
N ILE A 20 -11.03 -4.26 13.20
CA ILE A 20 -9.72 -4.86 13.45
C ILE A 20 -8.96 -3.90 14.36
N LEU A 21 -8.41 -4.42 15.45
CA LEU A 21 -7.48 -3.65 16.29
C LEU A 21 -6.06 -3.85 15.74
N LEU A 22 -5.44 -2.74 15.35
CA LEU A 22 -4.07 -2.70 14.83
C LEU A 22 -3.13 -2.04 15.83
N GLU A 23 -1.84 -2.12 15.56
CA GLU A 23 -0.85 -1.33 16.30
C GLU A 23 -1.13 0.17 16.14
N PHE A 24 -0.83 0.95 17.19
CA PHE A 24 -0.87 2.39 17.11
C PHE A 24 0.49 2.94 16.72
N ILE A 25 0.55 3.69 15.61
CA ILE A 25 1.77 4.30 15.10
C ILE A 25 1.67 5.82 15.30
N PRO A 26 2.42 6.41 16.25
CA PRO A 26 2.36 7.85 16.49
C PRO A 26 2.95 8.63 15.30
N ASN A 27 2.36 9.79 15.02
CA ASN A 27 2.81 10.73 13.97
C ASN A 27 2.94 10.11 12.57
N MET A 28 2.19 9.05 12.29
CA MET A 28 2.11 8.48 10.96
C MET A 28 1.55 9.51 9.98
N LYS A 29 2.29 9.74 8.89
CA LYS A 29 1.95 10.68 7.83
C LYS A 29 1.89 9.97 6.50
N GLN A 30 1.08 10.49 5.59
CA GLN A 30 1.06 10.04 4.20
C GLN A 30 2.42 10.32 3.54
N ILE A 31 2.82 9.50 2.56
CA ILE A 31 3.90 9.89 1.63
C ILE A 31 3.48 11.16 0.89
N GLY A 32 4.43 12.06 0.67
CA GLY A 32 4.20 13.37 0.06
C GLY A 32 5.47 14.20 0.08
N LEU A 33 5.39 15.47 -0.31
CA LEU A 33 6.56 16.34 -0.43
C LEU A 33 7.37 16.40 0.87
N GLU A 34 6.74 16.64 2.02
CA GLU A 34 7.45 16.74 3.30
C GLU A 34 8.06 15.42 3.80
N THR A 35 7.50 14.30 3.37
CA THR A 35 7.87 12.96 3.85
C THR A 35 8.66 12.16 2.83
N TYR A 36 8.91 12.72 1.64
CA TYR A 36 9.65 12.04 0.59
C TYR A 36 11.15 12.01 0.87
N THR A 37 11.73 10.83 0.68
CA THR A 37 13.17 10.58 0.53
C THR A 37 13.34 9.44 -0.46
N GLU A 38 14.47 9.35 -1.15
CA GLU A 38 14.75 8.23 -2.06
C GLU A 38 14.69 6.87 -1.34
N ASP A 39 15.17 6.78 -0.10
CA ASP A 39 15.14 5.54 0.70
C ASP A 39 13.70 5.08 1.00
N ARG A 40 12.83 6.00 1.46
CA ARG A 40 11.41 5.71 1.69
C ARG A 40 10.69 5.29 0.40
N ALA A 41 11.02 5.92 -0.72
CA ALA A 41 10.46 5.55 -2.03
C ALA A 41 10.88 4.13 -2.44
N ALA A 42 12.18 3.81 -2.31
CA ALA A 42 12.69 2.47 -2.59
C ALA A 42 12.05 1.42 -1.66
N ALA A 43 11.86 1.76 -0.38
CA ALA A 43 11.23 0.87 0.59
C ALA A 43 9.74 0.61 0.25
N LEU A 44 8.98 1.63 -0.14
CA LEU A 44 7.58 1.47 -0.58
C LEU A 44 7.48 0.56 -1.82
N LEU A 45 8.38 0.73 -2.80
CA LEU A 45 8.45 -0.14 -3.99
C LEU A 45 8.81 -1.58 -3.65
N SER A 46 9.76 -1.77 -2.74
CA SER A 46 10.13 -3.12 -2.28
C SER A 46 8.97 -3.80 -1.54
N ILE A 47 8.21 -3.06 -0.72
CA ILE A 47 7.10 -3.64 0.02
C ILE A 47 5.95 -4.03 -0.92
N ILE A 48 5.60 -3.21 -1.92
CA ILE A 48 4.53 -3.59 -2.86
C ILE A 48 4.91 -4.84 -3.67
N GLN A 49 6.20 -5.01 -4.01
CA GLN A 49 6.70 -6.25 -4.61
C GLN A 49 6.57 -7.45 -3.66
N GLN A 50 6.89 -7.29 -2.37
CA GLN A 50 6.69 -8.34 -1.37
C GLN A 50 5.21 -8.70 -1.17
N ILE A 51 4.31 -7.72 -1.26
CA ILE A 51 2.86 -7.95 -1.24
C ILE A 51 2.47 -8.84 -2.44
N HIS A 52 2.97 -8.53 -3.64
CA HIS A 52 2.74 -9.33 -4.85
C HIS A 52 3.32 -10.75 -4.75
N GLU A 53 4.55 -10.88 -4.23
CA GLU A 53 5.20 -12.18 -3.98
C GLU A 53 4.43 -13.05 -2.97
N ALA A 54 3.69 -12.42 -2.04
CA ALA A 54 2.79 -13.09 -1.12
C ALA A 54 1.44 -13.51 -1.76
N GLY A 55 1.27 -13.32 -3.08
CA GLY A 55 0.05 -13.65 -3.80
C GLY A 55 -1.09 -12.65 -3.54
N ILE A 56 -0.77 -11.40 -3.21
CA ILE A 56 -1.75 -10.36 -2.93
C ILE A 56 -1.54 -9.24 -3.96
N CYS A 57 -2.59 -8.81 -4.65
CA CYS A 57 -2.60 -7.55 -5.40
C CYS A 57 -3.34 -6.51 -4.56
N HIS A 58 -2.77 -5.32 -4.37
CA HIS A 58 -3.36 -4.29 -3.52
C HIS A 58 -4.56 -3.61 -4.19
N CYS A 59 -4.48 -3.39 -5.51
CA CYS A 59 -5.52 -2.77 -6.35
C CYS A 59 -5.93 -1.33 -5.96
N ASP A 60 -5.18 -0.67 -5.07
CA ASP A 60 -5.44 0.71 -4.64
C ASP A 60 -4.14 1.45 -4.26
N PRO A 61 -3.15 1.56 -5.17
CA PRO A 61 -1.81 2.07 -4.89
C PRO A 61 -1.77 3.61 -4.84
N TYR A 62 -2.76 4.24 -4.20
CA TYR A 62 -2.81 5.70 -4.04
C TYR A 62 -2.05 6.15 -2.81
N PRO A 63 -1.52 7.39 -2.79
CA PRO A 63 -0.63 7.83 -1.73
C PRO A 63 -1.28 7.78 -0.33
N ARG A 64 -2.62 7.86 -0.20
CA ARG A 64 -3.35 7.70 1.07
C ARG A 64 -3.08 6.37 1.79
N ASN A 65 -2.68 5.34 1.04
CA ASN A 65 -2.40 4.00 1.55
C ASN A 65 -0.89 3.76 1.78
N MET A 66 -0.05 4.75 1.46
CA MET A 66 1.39 4.72 1.61
C MET A 66 1.80 5.64 2.75
N MET A 67 2.14 5.06 3.90
CA MET A 67 2.38 5.80 5.13
C MET A 67 3.85 5.78 5.53
N VAL A 68 4.26 6.82 6.25
CA VAL A 68 5.60 7.05 6.76
C VAL A 68 5.50 7.48 8.22
N GLN A 69 6.33 6.94 9.09
CA GLN A 69 6.62 7.49 10.41
C GLN A 69 7.94 8.26 10.32
N PRO A 70 7.91 9.60 10.22
CA PRO A 70 9.10 10.38 9.89
C PRO A 70 10.23 10.25 10.91
N GLU A 71 9.91 10.00 12.17
CA GLU A 71 10.88 9.92 13.28
C GLU A 71 11.73 8.66 13.25
N THR A 72 11.28 7.59 12.58
CA THR A 72 11.96 6.29 12.55
C THR A 72 12.22 5.79 11.13
N ASP A 73 11.86 6.58 10.11
CA ASP A 73 11.87 6.20 8.69
C ASP A 73 11.05 4.94 8.35
N ARG A 74 10.15 4.53 9.24
CA ARG A 74 9.32 3.35 9.00
C ARG A 74 8.29 3.67 7.91
N VAL A 75 8.26 2.87 6.86
CA VAL A 75 7.24 2.94 5.81
C VAL A 75 6.23 1.82 5.95
N LEU A 76 4.96 2.09 5.64
CA LEU A 76 3.87 1.13 5.74
C LEU A 76 2.94 1.23 4.54
N TRP A 77 2.42 0.08 4.14
CA TRP A 77 1.25 -0.02 3.28
C TRP A 77 0.04 -0.37 4.13
N ILE A 78 -1.06 0.36 3.96
CA ILE A 78 -2.30 0.18 4.72
C ILE A 78 -3.49 0.05 3.78
N ASP A 79 -4.63 -0.32 4.35
CA ASP A 79 -5.93 -0.40 3.68
C ASP A 79 -5.99 -1.42 2.53
N PHE A 80 -6.22 -2.67 2.89
CA PHE A 80 -6.31 -3.80 1.96
C PHE A 80 -7.76 -4.14 1.60
N ASP A 81 -8.70 -3.20 1.72
CA ASP A 81 -10.13 -3.46 1.47
C ASP A 81 -10.45 -3.83 0.01
N ARG A 82 -9.66 -3.30 -0.94
CA ARG A 82 -9.73 -3.63 -2.38
C ARG A 82 -8.85 -4.79 -2.80
N ALA A 83 -7.97 -5.25 -1.90
CA ALA A 83 -6.94 -6.22 -2.25
C ALA A 83 -7.55 -7.54 -2.74
N GLN A 84 -6.89 -8.15 -3.71
CA GLN A 84 -7.24 -9.46 -4.27
C GLN A 84 -6.17 -10.47 -3.89
N THR A 85 -6.58 -11.61 -3.34
CA THR A 85 -5.69 -12.73 -3.06
C THR A 85 -5.75 -13.75 -4.18
N VAL A 86 -4.61 -14.23 -4.64
CA VAL A 86 -4.49 -15.29 -5.62
C VAL A 86 -3.72 -16.45 -5.02
N SER A 87 -4.20 -17.67 -5.23
CA SER A 87 -3.38 -18.86 -4.94
C SER A 87 -2.40 -19.12 -6.08
N ASP A 88 -1.20 -19.60 -5.76
CA ASP A 88 -0.14 -19.91 -6.73
C ASP A 88 -0.62 -20.81 -7.88
N GLU A 89 -1.53 -21.75 -7.57
CA GLU A 89 -2.11 -22.69 -8.55
C GLU A 89 -3.11 -22.04 -9.52
N SER A 90 -3.44 -20.76 -9.33
CA SER A 90 -4.54 -20.05 -10.01
C SER A 90 -4.18 -18.64 -10.51
N ILE A 91 -2.91 -18.26 -10.45
CA ILE A 91 -2.50 -16.95 -10.95
C ILE A 91 -2.71 -16.90 -12.46
N THR A 92 -3.35 -15.83 -12.93
CA THR A 92 -3.67 -15.64 -14.35
C THR A 92 -2.86 -14.46 -14.87
N ASP A 93 -2.70 -14.37 -16.19
CA ASP A 93 -2.08 -13.20 -16.83
C ASP A 93 -2.76 -11.89 -16.41
N ARG A 94 -4.08 -11.93 -16.15
CA ARG A 94 -4.83 -10.79 -15.64
C ARG A 94 -4.40 -10.38 -14.23
N HIS A 95 -4.16 -11.35 -13.34
CA HIS A 95 -3.66 -11.07 -12.00
C HIS A 95 -2.24 -10.48 -12.05
N HIS A 96 -1.38 -11.01 -12.93
CA HIS A 96 -0.05 -10.43 -13.16
C HIS A 96 -0.15 -8.99 -13.68
N SER A 97 -1.05 -8.72 -14.63
CA SER A 97 -1.28 -7.37 -15.14
C SER A 97 -1.71 -6.40 -14.03
N TRP A 98 -2.58 -6.83 -13.10
CA TRP A 98 -2.99 -5.97 -11.98
C TRP A 98 -1.85 -5.68 -11.00
N MET A 99 -1.02 -6.67 -10.69
CA MET A 99 0.17 -6.47 -9.85
C MET A 99 1.22 -5.58 -10.55
N GLU A 100 1.33 -5.70 -11.88
CA GLU A 100 2.16 -4.80 -12.68
C GLU A 100 1.62 -3.37 -12.64
N ASP A 101 0.30 -3.19 -12.80
CA ASP A 101 -0.36 -1.88 -12.68
C ASP A 101 -0.11 -1.25 -11.29
N ASP A 102 -0.26 -2.01 -10.20
CA ASP A 102 0.05 -1.56 -8.84
C ASP A 102 1.50 -1.04 -8.73
N THR A 103 2.44 -1.78 -9.31
CA THR A 103 3.87 -1.45 -9.30
C THR A 103 4.15 -0.20 -10.13
N LEU A 104 3.58 -0.11 -11.34
CA LEU A 104 3.78 1.01 -12.26
C LEU A 104 3.19 2.30 -11.71
N MET A 105 1.99 2.27 -11.16
CA MET A 105 1.36 3.42 -10.51
C MET A 105 2.18 3.91 -9.31
N THR A 106 2.66 2.98 -8.48
CA THR A 106 3.52 3.31 -7.34
C THR A 106 4.82 3.98 -7.81
N ALA A 107 5.49 3.39 -8.81
CA ALA A 107 6.74 3.92 -9.35
C ALA A 107 6.55 5.32 -9.97
N GLU A 108 5.50 5.51 -10.76
CA GLU A 108 5.19 6.81 -11.38
C GLU A 108 4.95 7.90 -10.32
N LEU A 109 4.14 7.60 -9.29
CA LEU A 109 3.90 8.51 -8.18
C LEU A 109 5.21 8.92 -7.50
N LEU A 110 6.07 7.96 -7.18
CA LEU A 110 7.32 8.22 -6.47
C LEU A 110 8.31 9.01 -7.34
N ASP A 111 8.36 8.74 -8.65
CA ASP A 111 9.13 9.54 -9.61
C ASP A 111 8.61 10.98 -9.71
N PHE A 112 7.29 11.17 -9.68
CA PHE A 112 6.68 12.50 -9.64
C PHE A 112 7.00 13.23 -8.34
N LEU A 113 6.98 12.55 -7.20
CA LEU A 113 7.41 13.14 -5.93
C LEU A 113 8.90 13.50 -5.95
N ALA A 114 9.76 12.68 -6.56
CA ALA A 114 11.17 13.01 -6.73
C ALA A 114 11.37 14.30 -7.53
N LYS A 115 10.58 14.50 -8.58
CA LYS A 115 10.59 15.74 -9.39
C LYS A 115 10.04 16.93 -8.59
N ASP A 116 8.93 16.73 -7.90
CA ASP A 116 8.27 17.77 -7.09
C ASP A 116 9.15 18.22 -5.91
N MET A 117 9.92 17.31 -5.32
CA MET A 117 10.91 17.62 -4.30
C MET A 117 12.00 18.55 -4.80
N LYS A 118 12.52 18.32 -6.01
CA LYS A 118 13.49 19.22 -6.65
C LYS A 118 12.88 20.58 -6.97
N LEU A 119 11.57 20.64 -7.23
CA LEU A 119 10.84 21.88 -7.47
C LEU A 119 10.44 22.61 -6.17
N GLY A 120 10.45 21.93 -5.03
CA GLY A 120 9.96 22.46 -3.74
C GLY A 120 8.44 22.68 -3.71
N LYS A 121 7.68 22.07 -4.63
CA LYS A 121 6.21 22.16 -4.66
C LYS A 121 5.59 20.93 -5.31
N LEU A 122 4.40 20.56 -4.84
CA LEU A 122 3.60 19.51 -5.44
C LEU A 122 3.03 20.01 -6.78
N PHE A 123 3.39 19.34 -7.88
CA PHE A 123 2.99 19.72 -9.23
C PHE A 123 2.72 18.49 -10.09
N HIS A 124 3.71 17.62 -10.27
CA HIS A 124 3.57 16.40 -11.08
C HIS A 124 2.69 15.37 -10.38
N ALA A 125 2.89 15.16 -9.08
CA ALA A 125 2.14 14.16 -8.33
C ALA A 125 0.75 14.64 -7.93
N TRP A 126 0.40 15.91 -8.18
CA TRP A 126 -0.83 16.54 -7.68
C TRP A 126 -2.12 15.75 -8.01
N GLY A 127 -2.22 15.17 -9.21
CA GLY A 127 -3.38 14.37 -9.62
C GLY A 127 -3.63 13.14 -8.73
N TYR A 128 -2.57 12.50 -8.24
CA TYR A 128 -2.67 11.34 -7.34
C TYR A 128 -3.28 11.69 -5.97
N TYR A 129 -3.21 12.95 -5.54
CA TYR A 129 -3.74 13.38 -4.25
C TYR A 129 -5.17 13.93 -4.37
N TYR A 130 -5.47 14.61 -5.48
CA TYR A 130 -6.66 15.47 -5.55
C TYR A 130 -7.58 15.22 -6.74
N HIS A 131 -7.28 14.29 -7.64
CA HIS A 131 -8.14 13.99 -8.79
C HIS A 131 -8.66 12.56 -8.85
N TYR A 132 -7.87 11.60 -8.37
CA TYR A 132 -8.18 10.18 -8.47
C TYR A 132 -8.41 9.52 -7.10
N SER A 133 -8.59 10.34 -6.04
CA SER A 133 -8.74 9.88 -4.67
C SER A 133 -10.14 9.34 -4.35
#